data_AF-A0A841EJY1-F1
#
_entry.id   AF-A0A841EJY1-F1
#
_cell.length_a   1.000
_cell.length_b   1.000
_cell.length_c   1.000
_cell.angle_alpha   90.00
_cell.angle_beta   90.00
_cell.angle_gamma   90.00
#
_symmetry.space_group_name_H-M   'P 1'
#
loop_
_entity.id
_entity.type
_entity.pdbx_description
1 polymer ?
#
loop_
_entity_poly.entity_id
_entity_poly.type
_entity_poly.pdbx_seq_one_letter_code
_entity_poly.pdbx_strand_id
1 'polypeptide(L)'
;MIVMYAESNLRLVSNSIGAYGYIQITPSTALGLGITIAELRKLSWQGYMKYAKAYIQERIKDAKGVAPSSAYELYELIHYPVSYRKPDSYVLYSEGSNAYSGNKALDYNKDGKVINAEVKQFIDSKCPVFYDKSMLLKPEESTNYYYQNYQIGNIIVSVSIVVLLLVGMQIFKKRNFKIKNKEHGNFRIG
;
A
#
# COMPACT_ATOMS: atom_id res chain seq x y z
N MET A 1 -0.75 -6.01 9.79
CA MET A 1 -1.80 -5.52 8.87
C MET A 1 -1.28 -4.59 7.77
N ILE A 2 -0.40 -3.63 8.06
CA ILE A 2 0.08 -2.63 7.07
C ILE A 2 0.63 -3.28 5.79
N VAL A 3 1.57 -4.20 5.93
CA VAL A 3 2.13 -4.98 4.82
C VAL A 3 1.04 -5.67 4.00
N MET A 4 0.07 -6.28 4.67
CA MET A 4 -1.01 -7.00 4.01
C MET A 4 -1.93 -6.06 3.21
N TYR A 5 -2.13 -4.85 3.71
CA TYR A 5 -2.85 -3.81 3.00
C TYR A 5 -2.07 -3.37 1.76
N ALA A 6 -0.78 -3.14 1.91
CA ALA A 6 0.09 -2.71 0.81
C ALA A 6 0.12 -3.71 -0.35
N GLU A 7 0.15 -5.00 -0.01
CA GLU A 7 0.30 -6.09 -0.96
C GLU A 7 -1.02 -6.54 -1.59
N SER A 8 -2.10 -6.59 -0.82
CA SER A 8 -3.34 -7.22 -1.30
C SER A 8 -4.62 -6.47 -0.91
N ASN A 9 -4.49 -5.29 -0.31
CA ASN A 9 -5.62 -4.56 0.28
C ASN A 9 -6.41 -5.45 1.28
N LEU A 10 -5.69 -6.24 2.09
CA LEU A 10 -6.27 -7.20 3.05
C LEU A 10 -7.19 -8.25 2.40
N ARG A 11 -6.84 -8.72 1.20
CA ARG A 11 -7.59 -9.77 0.49
C ARG A 11 -6.72 -10.99 0.19
N LEU A 12 -7.35 -12.16 0.14
CA LEU A 12 -6.72 -13.40 -0.31
C LEU A 12 -6.85 -13.50 -1.84
N VAL A 13 -6.01 -12.76 -2.56
CA VAL A 13 -6.03 -12.68 -4.03
C VAL A 13 -4.72 -13.15 -4.64
N SER A 14 -4.77 -13.49 -5.93
CA SER A 14 -3.57 -13.81 -6.71
C SER A 14 -3.23 -12.66 -7.65
N ASN A 15 -1.94 -12.47 -7.94
CA ASN A 15 -1.49 -11.54 -8.98
C ASN A 15 -1.08 -12.29 -10.27
N SER A 16 -0.63 -11.54 -11.29
CA SER A 16 -0.26 -12.06 -12.60
C SER A 16 0.97 -12.99 -12.59
N ILE A 17 1.83 -12.89 -11.58
CA ILE A 17 3.01 -13.75 -11.41
C ILE A 17 2.73 -14.99 -10.54
N GLY A 18 1.46 -15.21 -10.16
CA GLY A 18 1.03 -16.38 -9.40
C GLY A 18 1.30 -16.30 -7.89
N ALA A 19 1.71 -15.14 -7.37
CA ALA A 19 1.78 -14.92 -5.93
C ALA A 19 0.37 -14.89 -5.32
N TYR A 20 0.23 -15.27 -4.04
CA TYR A 20 -1.08 -15.42 -3.39
C TYR A 20 -1.14 -14.92 -1.94
N GLY A 21 -2.30 -14.35 -1.61
CA GLY A 21 -2.74 -14.10 -0.25
C GLY A 21 -2.34 -12.74 0.30
N TYR A 22 -2.49 -12.55 1.61
CA TYR A 22 -2.31 -11.23 2.23
C TYR A 22 -0.93 -10.60 2.02
N ILE A 23 0.14 -11.39 2.06
CA ILE A 23 1.52 -10.91 1.86
C ILE A 23 2.11 -11.36 0.51
N GLN A 24 1.25 -11.79 -0.42
CA GLN A 24 1.64 -12.23 -1.78
C GLN A 24 2.80 -13.26 -1.79
N ILE A 25 2.58 -14.41 -1.13
CA ILE A 25 3.53 -15.53 -1.14
C ILE A 25 3.71 -16.03 -2.59
N THR A 26 4.94 -16.02 -3.10
CA THR A 26 5.24 -16.47 -4.46
C THR A 26 5.29 -18.01 -4.55
N PRO A 27 5.20 -18.61 -5.77
CA PRO A 27 5.34 -20.06 -5.93
C PRO A 27 6.63 -20.64 -5.34
N SER A 28 7.77 -19.97 -5.54
CA SER A 28 9.05 -20.42 -4.98
C SER A 28 9.07 -20.35 -3.45
N THR A 29 8.52 -19.27 -2.88
CA THR A 29 8.35 -19.13 -1.43
C THR A 29 7.46 -20.22 -0.85
N ALA A 30 6.32 -20.50 -1.48
CA ALA A 30 5.40 -21.55 -1.03
C ALA A 30 6.13 -22.90 -0.98
N LEU A 31 6.87 -23.25 -2.04
CA LEU A 31 7.64 -24.50 -2.09
C LEU A 31 8.69 -24.57 -0.98
N GLY A 32 9.38 -23.46 -0.68
CA GLY A 32 10.31 -23.39 0.44
C GLY A 32 9.65 -23.64 1.80
N LEU A 33 8.37 -23.29 1.95
CA LEU A 33 7.55 -23.55 3.13
C LEU A 33 6.89 -24.95 3.12
N GLY A 34 7.17 -25.79 2.12
CA GLY A 34 6.61 -27.12 1.99
C GLY A 34 5.13 -27.16 1.57
N ILE A 35 4.66 -26.14 0.85
CA ILE A 35 3.28 -26.07 0.34
C ILE A 35 3.25 -25.55 -1.10
N THR A 36 2.20 -25.84 -1.85
CA THR A 36 1.95 -25.22 -3.16
C THR A 36 0.97 -24.05 -3.06
N ILE A 37 0.96 -23.14 -4.04
CA ILE A 37 -0.06 -22.09 -4.11
C ILE A 37 -1.47 -22.69 -4.22
N ALA A 38 -1.63 -23.84 -4.90
CA ALA A 38 -2.91 -24.51 -5.04
C ALA A 38 -3.46 -25.03 -3.70
N GLU A 39 -2.59 -25.57 -2.83
CA GLU A 39 -2.95 -25.97 -1.47
C GLU A 39 -3.19 -24.75 -0.57
N LEU A 40 -2.34 -23.73 -0.68
CA LEU A 40 -2.44 -22.49 0.09
C LEU A 40 -3.79 -21.79 -0.15
N ARG A 41 -4.33 -21.85 -1.38
CA ARG A 41 -5.66 -21.32 -1.75
C ARG A 41 -6.84 -22.06 -1.11
N LYS A 42 -6.65 -23.31 -0.68
CA LYS A 42 -7.70 -24.12 -0.06
C LYS A 42 -7.80 -23.89 1.45
N LEU A 43 -6.83 -23.20 2.04
CA LEU A 43 -6.80 -22.93 3.47
C LEU A 43 -7.79 -21.82 3.85
N SER A 44 -8.24 -21.86 5.11
CA SER A 44 -8.86 -20.70 5.72
C SER A 44 -7.85 -19.55 5.88
N TRP A 45 -8.35 -18.35 6.21
CA TRP A 45 -7.47 -17.22 6.52
C TRP A 45 -6.51 -17.53 7.68
N GLN A 46 -6.95 -18.28 8.71
CA GLN A 46 -6.07 -18.72 9.81
C GLN A 46 -4.98 -19.67 9.31
N GLY A 47 -5.35 -20.61 8.43
CA GLY A 47 -4.40 -21.53 7.82
C GLY A 47 -3.34 -20.80 6.99
N TYR A 48 -3.75 -19.84 6.16
CA TYR A 48 -2.83 -18.95 5.45
C TYR A 48 -1.91 -18.21 6.42
N MET A 49 -2.45 -17.68 7.53
CA MET A 49 -1.67 -16.92 8.49
C MET A 49 -0.57 -17.74 9.18
N LYS A 50 -0.75 -19.05 9.34
CA LYS A 50 0.30 -19.94 9.83
C LYS A 50 1.53 -19.94 8.90
N TYR A 51 1.32 -19.99 7.59
CA TYR A 51 2.40 -19.95 6.60
C TYR A 51 3.03 -18.56 6.48
N ALA A 52 2.23 -17.50 6.50
CA ALA A 52 2.75 -16.14 6.53
C ALA A 52 3.64 -15.90 7.78
N LYS A 53 3.22 -16.40 8.95
CA LYS A 53 4.03 -16.34 10.17
C LYS A 53 5.34 -17.14 10.03
N ALA A 54 5.27 -18.35 9.51
CA ALA A 54 6.46 -19.18 9.28
C ALA A 54 7.47 -18.49 8.35
N TYR A 55 6.98 -17.91 7.24
CA TYR A 55 7.82 -17.14 6.31
C TYR A 55 8.51 -15.95 6.98
N ILE A 56 7.77 -15.17 7.77
CA ILE A 56 8.34 -14.02 8.50
C ILE A 56 9.41 -14.51 9.50
N GLN A 57 9.16 -15.62 10.20
CA GLN A 57 10.14 -16.20 11.13
C GLN A 57 11.42 -16.67 10.42
N GLU A 58 11.31 -17.28 9.24
CA GLU A 58 12.46 -17.63 8.41
C GLU A 58 13.25 -16.40 7.98
N ARG A 59 12.58 -15.33 7.54
CA ARG A 59 13.27 -14.09 7.16
C ARG A 59 13.96 -13.43 8.35
N ILE A 60 13.35 -13.44 9.54
CA ILE A 60 14.02 -12.96 10.77
C ILE A 60 15.26 -13.80 11.07
N LYS A 61 15.20 -15.13 10.88
CA LYS A 61 16.35 -16.02 11.06
C LYS A 61 17.47 -15.70 10.06
N ASP A 62 17.14 -15.50 8.78
CA ASP A 62 18.10 -15.10 7.75
C ASP A 62 18.74 -13.74 8.07
N ALA A 63 17.97 -12.84 8.68
CA ALA A 63 18.45 -11.58 9.23
C ALA A 63 19.17 -11.73 10.58
N LYS A 64 19.76 -12.90 10.86
CA LYS A 64 20.52 -13.21 12.09
C LYS A 64 19.72 -13.01 13.38
N GLY A 65 18.41 -13.26 13.33
CA GLY A 65 17.51 -13.14 14.48
C GLY A 65 17.05 -11.71 14.78
N VAL A 66 17.42 -10.73 13.94
CA VAL A 66 17.07 -9.33 14.14
C VAL A 66 15.66 -9.07 13.64
N ALA A 67 14.70 -8.94 14.56
CA ALA A 67 13.31 -8.66 14.23
C ALA A 67 13.12 -7.22 13.71
N PRO A 68 12.17 -7.00 12.77
CA PRO A 68 11.83 -5.68 12.29
C PRO A 68 11.11 -4.86 13.37
N SER A 69 11.43 -3.58 13.46
CA SER A 69 10.88 -2.62 14.43
C SER A 69 9.72 -1.78 13.87
N SER A 70 9.62 -1.67 12.54
CA SER A 70 8.61 -0.88 11.84
C SER A 70 8.03 -1.61 10.64
N ALA A 71 6.86 -1.18 10.16
CA ALA A 71 6.22 -1.75 8.98
C ALA A 71 7.11 -1.61 7.73
N TYR A 72 7.91 -0.54 7.63
CA TYR A 72 8.93 -0.38 6.60
C TYR A 72 9.94 -1.52 6.66
N GLU A 73 10.53 -1.76 7.84
CA GLU A 73 11.51 -2.82 8.05
C GLU A 73 10.94 -4.21 7.80
N LEU A 74 9.69 -4.48 8.20
CA LEU A 74 9.03 -5.75 7.86
C LEU A 74 8.79 -5.89 6.36
N TYR A 75 8.40 -4.81 5.67
CA TYR A 75 8.18 -4.82 4.23
C TYR A 75 9.48 -5.07 3.45
N GLU A 76 10.55 -4.36 3.83
CA GLU A 76 11.91 -4.61 3.33
C GLU A 76 12.32 -6.06 3.58
N LEU A 77 12.19 -6.55 4.82
CA LEU A 77 12.61 -7.90 5.20
C LEU A 77 11.97 -9.02 4.36
N ILE A 78 10.70 -8.85 3.98
CA ILE A 78 9.94 -9.91 3.30
C ILE A 78 9.95 -9.81 1.76
N HIS A 79 9.99 -8.60 1.19
CA HIS A 79 9.89 -8.36 -0.25
C HIS A 79 11.22 -7.91 -0.87
N TYR A 80 12.03 -7.17 -0.11
CA TYR A 80 13.30 -6.60 -0.57
C TYR A 80 14.41 -6.87 0.45
N PRO A 81 14.71 -8.13 0.82
CA PRO A 81 15.59 -8.44 1.95
C PRO A 81 16.99 -7.82 1.84
N VAL A 82 17.46 -7.52 0.62
CA VAL A 82 18.72 -6.80 0.37
C VAL A 82 18.73 -5.36 0.89
N SER A 83 17.56 -4.75 1.08
CA SER A 83 17.38 -3.38 1.55
C SER A 83 17.09 -3.28 3.05
N TYR A 84 16.86 -4.42 3.73
CA TYR A 84 16.54 -4.47 5.15
C TYR A 84 17.60 -3.74 5.99
N ARG A 85 17.16 -2.68 6.70
CA ARG A 85 18.00 -1.81 7.55
C ARG A 85 19.16 -1.14 6.82
N LYS A 86 19.04 -0.96 5.50
CA LYS A 86 19.94 -0.13 4.70
C LYS A 86 19.50 1.34 4.75
N PRO A 87 20.44 2.29 4.55
CA PRO A 87 20.09 3.71 4.47
C PRO A 87 19.16 3.98 3.27
N ASP A 88 18.40 5.07 3.34
CA ASP A 88 17.44 5.47 2.29
C ASP A 88 18.08 5.62 0.91
N SER A 89 19.35 6.02 0.86
CA SER A 89 20.15 6.17 -0.36
C SER A 89 20.71 4.85 -0.92
N TYR A 90 20.47 3.71 -0.26
CA TYR A 90 20.95 2.43 -0.74
C TYR A 90 20.26 2.04 -2.04
N VAL A 91 21.05 1.76 -3.08
CA VAL A 91 20.57 1.29 -4.38
C VAL A 91 20.32 -0.22 -4.31
N LEU A 92 19.06 -0.64 -4.46
CA LEU A 92 18.68 -2.05 -4.53
C LEU A 92 19.00 -2.61 -5.92
N TYR A 93 18.55 -1.89 -6.95
CA TYR A 93 18.61 -2.32 -8.34
C TYR A 93 18.98 -1.15 -9.24
N SER A 94 19.64 -1.45 -10.35
CA SER A 94 19.97 -0.48 -11.40
C SER A 94 19.52 -1.00 -12.75
N GLU A 95 19.21 -0.06 -13.64
CA GLU A 95 18.81 -0.32 -15.02
C GLU A 95 19.77 -1.28 -15.72
N GLY A 96 19.21 -2.15 -16.55
CA GLY A 96 19.94 -3.24 -17.20
C GLY A 96 19.97 -4.55 -16.41
N SER A 97 19.57 -4.57 -15.14
CA SER A 97 19.41 -5.82 -14.38
C SER A 97 18.01 -6.41 -14.50
N ASN A 98 17.89 -7.74 -14.46
CA ASN A 98 16.59 -8.42 -14.42
C ASN A 98 15.78 -8.00 -13.18
N ALA A 99 16.45 -7.76 -12.06
CA ALA A 99 15.83 -7.32 -10.83
C ALA A 99 15.23 -5.91 -10.97
N TYR A 100 15.92 -4.98 -11.65
CA TYR A 100 15.35 -3.69 -11.99
C TYR A 100 14.15 -3.84 -12.92
N SER A 101 14.24 -4.64 -13.99
CA SER A 101 13.12 -4.83 -14.93
C SER A 101 11.83 -5.29 -14.25
N GLY A 102 11.94 -6.17 -13.25
CA GLY A 102 10.80 -6.64 -12.45
C GLY A 102 10.25 -5.61 -11.46
N ASN A 103 11.08 -4.65 -11.03
CA ASN A 103 10.75 -3.69 -9.97
C ASN A 103 10.75 -2.23 -10.44
N LYS A 104 10.86 -1.97 -11.75
CA LYS A 104 10.97 -0.64 -12.35
C LYS A 104 9.81 0.31 -12.00
N ALA A 105 8.68 -0.23 -11.54
CA ALA A 105 7.56 0.57 -11.06
C ALA A 105 7.85 1.31 -9.75
N LEU A 106 8.91 0.91 -9.03
CA LEU A 106 9.41 1.58 -7.83
C LEU A 106 10.39 2.71 -8.14
N ASP A 107 10.97 2.79 -9.35
CA ASP A 107 11.80 3.92 -9.76
C ASP A 107 10.86 5.11 -10.07
N TYR A 108 10.53 5.87 -9.02
CA TYR A 108 9.55 6.94 -9.08
C TYR A 108 10.13 8.19 -9.74
N ASN A 109 11.43 8.44 -9.55
CA ASN A 109 12.11 9.60 -10.13
C ASN A 109 12.64 9.35 -11.55
N LYS A 110 12.62 8.10 -12.01
CA LYS A 110 13.06 7.61 -13.34
C LYS A 110 14.55 7.87 -13.60
N ASP A 111 15.38 7.73 -12.58
CA ASP A 111 16.83 7.93 -12.69
C ASP A 111 17.61 6.64 -13.05
N GLY A 112 16.89 5.53 -13.28
CA GLY A 112 17.47 4.24 -13.63
C GLY A 112 17.91 3.44 -12.40
N LYS A 113 17.51 3.85 -11.19
CA LYS A 113 17.82 3.15 -9.94
C LYS A 113 16.56 3.00 -9.11
N VAL A 114 16.48 1.88 -8.40
CA VAL A 114 15.50 1.70 -7.32
C VAL A 114 16.27 1.81 -6.00
N ILE A 115 15.94 2.81 -5.19
CA ILE A 115 16.58 3.03 -3.89
C ILE A 115 15.66 2.67 -2.71
N ASN A 116 16.24 2.51 -1.53
CA ASN A 116 15.48 2.08 -0.35
C ASN A 116 14.40 3.11 0.05
N ALA A 117 14.65 4.40 -0.17
CA ALA A 117 13.65 5.45 0.03
C ALA A 117 12.37 5.20 -0.80
N GLU A 118 12.49 4.66 -2.01
CA GLU A 118 11.36 4.43 -2.90
C GLU A 118 10.55 3.19 -2.49
N VAL A 119 11.20 2.19 -1.91
CA VAL A 119 10.49 1.07 -1.25
C VAL A 119 9.62 1.59 -0.10
N LYS A 120 10.13 2.56 0.68
CA LYS A 120 9.36 3.22 1.74
C LYS A 120 8.24 4.12 1.18
N GLN A 121 8.51 4.83 0.09
CA GLN A 121 7.49 5.60 -0.62
C GLN A 121 6.35 4.71 -1.14
N PHE A 122 6.66 3.49 -1.58
CA PHE A 122 5.63 2.54 -2.00
C PHE A 122 4.70 2.19 -0.85
N ILE A 123 5.21 1.80 0.32
CA ILE A 123 4.35 1.47 1.46
C ILE A 123 3.54 2.71 1.91
N ASP A 124 4.12 3.90 1.82
CA ASP A 124 3.42 5.16 2.09
C ASP A 124 2.25 5.40 1.14
N SER A 125 2.44 5.13 -0.15
CA SER A 125 1.40 5.28 -1.17
C SER A 125 0.23 4.30 -1.01
N LYS A 126 0.47 3.16 -0.36
CA LYS A 126 -0.53 2.11 -0.19
C LYS A 126 -1.24 2.17 1.15
N CYS A 127 -0.57 2.62 2.19
CA CYS A 127 -1.13 2.57 3.53
C CYS A 127 -2.12 3.72 3.76
N PRO A 128 -3.28 3.50 4.40
CA PRO A 128 -4.18 4.60 4.74
C PRO A 128 -3.48 5.63 5.63
N VAL A 129 -3.75 6.92 5.38
CA VAL A 129 -3.03 8.08 5.96
C VAL A 129 -2.82 7.98 7.47
N PHE A 130 -3.77 7.40 8.19
CA PHE A 130 -3.71 7.37 9.65
C PHE A 130 -2.74 6.32 10.19
N TYR A 131 -2.47 5.21 9.51
CA TYR A 131 -1.70 4.10 10.07
C TYR A 131 -0.27 4.51 10.48
N ASP A 132 0.07 4.25 11.74
CA ASP A 132 1.43 4.41 12.23
C ASP A 132 2.32 3.26 11.73
N LYS A 133 3.11 3.56 10.70
CA LYS A 133 4.05 2.63 10.08
C LYS A 133 5.30 2.38 10.93
N SER A 134 5.54 3.19 11.96
CA SER A 134 6.70 3.06 12.85
C SER A 134 6.50 2.05 13.99
N MET A 135 5.28 1.57 14.22
CA MET A 135 4.93 0.79 15.41
C MET A 135 4.41 -0.60 15.07
N LEU A 136 5.33 -1.56 14.86
CA LEU A 136 4.98 -2.98 14.69
C LEU A 136 4.61 -3.69 16.00
N LEU A 137 5.20 -3.26 17.12
CA LEU A 137 5.23 -4.02 18.37
C LEU A 137 4.36 -3.42 19.48
N LYS A 138 3.60 -2.35 19.20
CA LYS A 138 2.59 -1.92 20.16
C LYS A 138 1.49 -2.99 20.21
N PRO A 139 1.15 -3.53 21.39
CA PRO A 139 0.09 -4.52 21.50
C PRO A 139 -1.20 -3.99 20.85
N GLU A 140 -1.97 -4.89 20.24
CA GLU A 140 -3.35 -4.61 19.85
C GLU A 140 -4.16 -4.29 21.11
N GLU A 141 -4.05 -3.05 21.60
CA GLU A 141 -4.99 -2.55 22.59
C GLU A 141 -6.32 -2.28 21.88
N SER A 142 -7.44 -2.71 22.46
CA SER A 142 -8.79 -2.46 21.92
C SER A 142 -9.17 -0.97 21.86
N THR A 143 -8.34 -0.11 22.47
CA THR A 143 -8.39 1.36 22.45
C THR A 143 -7.54 1.95 21.30
N ASN A 144 -6.82 1.12 20.54
CA ASN A 144 -5.94 1.57 19.48
C ASN A 144 -6.75 2.30 18.40
N TYR A 145 -6.46 3.60 18.27
CA TYR A 145 -7.15 4.56 17.40
C TYR A 145 -7.44 4.03 15.99
N TYR A 146 -6.56 3.18 15.44
CA TYR A 146 -6.70 2.63 14.10
C TYR A 146 -7.86 1.67 13.90
N TYR A 147 -8.22 0.88 14.92
CA TYR A 147 -9.35 -0.04 14.83
C TYR A 147 -10.69 0.70 14.91
N GLN A 148 -10.77 1.78 15.69
CA GLN A 148 -11.99 2.58 15.81
C GLN A 148 -12.18 3.56 14.63
N ASN A 149 -11.09 4.13 14.09
CA ASN A 149 -11.17 5.21 13.12
C ASN A 149 -11.05 4.80 11.65
N TYR A 150 -10.87 3.52 11.32
CA TYR A 150 -10.96 3.08 9.91
C TYR A 150 -12.33 3.44 9.29
N GLN A 151 -13.41 3.28 10.05
CA GLN A 151 -14.75 3.71 9.65
C GLN A 151 -14.88 5.24 9.61
N ILE A 152 -14.33 5.93 10.61
CA ILE A 152 -14.42 7.39 10.74
C ILE A 152 -13.62 8.11 9.64
N GLY A 153 -12.44 7.62 9.28
CA GLY A 153 -11.64 8.15 8.17
C GLY A 153 -12.37 8.07 6.83
N ASN A 154 -13.02 6.94 6.54
CA ASN A 154 -13.84 6.79 5.35
C ASN A 154 -15.06 7.74 5.36
N ILE A 155 -15.66 7.97 6.53
CA ILE A 155 -16.77 8.94 6.68
C ILE A 155 -16.28 10.36 6.43
N ILE A 156 -15.13 10.78 7.00
CA ILE A 156 -14.58 12.14 6.82
C ILE A 156 -14.25 12.39 5.35
N VAL A 157 -13.62 11.44 4.66
CA VAL A 157 -13.34 11.56 3.21
C VAL A 157 -14.64 11.67 2.41
N SER A 158 -15.63 10.83 2.72
CA SER A 158 -16.94 10.84 2.05
C SER A 158 -17.67 12.18 2.25
N VAL A 159 -17.69 12.71 3.47
CA VAL A 159 -18.28 14.01 3.79
C VAL A 159 -17.55 15.14 3.06
N SER A 160 -16.22 15.10 3.00
CA SER A 160 -15.41 16.10 2.30
C SER A 160 -15.71 16.14 0.79
N ILE A 161 -15.88 14.96 0.16
CA ILE A 161 -16.27 14.85 -1.25
C ILE A 161 -17.67 15.44 -1.48
N VAL A 162 -18.64 15.15 -0.61
CA VAL A 162 -20.00 15.69 -0.71
C VAL A 162 -20.00 17.22 -0.59
N VAL A 163 -19.22 17.78 0.36
CA VAL A 163 -19.09 19.24 0.51
C VAL A 163 -18.49 19.88 -0.74
N LEU A 164 -17.44 19.28 -1.32
CA LEU A 164 -16.83 19.78 -2.55
C LEU A 164 -17.79 19.74 -3.74
N LEU A 165 -18.61 18.69 -3.87
CA LEU A 165 -19.65 18.60 -4.90
C LEU A 165 -20.71 19.69 -4.73
N LEU A 166 -21.19 19.94 -3.50
CA LEU A 166 -22.17 20.99 -3.21
C LEU A 166 -21.63 22.39 -3.52
N VAL A 167 -20.38 22.68 -3.13
CA VAL A 167 -19.70 23.94 -3.46
C VAL A 167 -19.53 24.08 -4.98
N GLY A 168 -19.11 23.02 -5.67
CA GLY A 168 -19.01 22.98 -7.13
C GLY A 168 -20.33 23.28 -7.83
N MET A 169 -21.44 22.69 -7.35
CA MET A 169 -22.79 22.96 -7.85
C MET A 169 -23.23 24.41 -7.63
N GLN A 170 -22.92 25.01 -6.48
CA GLN A 170 -23.21 26.42 -6.21
C GLN A 170 -22.44 27.37 -7.14
N ILE A 171 -21.15 27.09 -7.36
CA ILE A 171 -20.31 27.85 -8.30
C ILE A 171 -20.85 27.71 -9.73
N PHE A 172 -21.21 26.50 -10.16
CA PHE A 172 -21.77 26.24 -11.49
C PHE A 172 -23.11 26.96 -11.72
N LYS A 173 -24.03 26.90 -10.74
CA LYS A 173 -25.29 27.67 -10.79
C LYS A 173 -25.05 29.18 -10.90
N LYS A 174 -24.14 29.74 -10.10
CA LYS A 174 -23.77 31.16 -10.19
C LYS A 174 -23.20 31.53 -11.56
N ARG A 175 -22.37 30.66 -12.15
CA ARG A 175 -21.78 30.88 -13.49
C ARG A 175 -22.85 30.88 -14.59
N ASN A 176 -23.76 29.91 -14.57
CA ASN A 176 -24.86 29.84 -15.55
C ASN A 176 -25.86 30.99 -15.42
N PHE A 177 -26.15 31.44 -14.18
CA PHE A 177 -26.97 32.62 -13.96
C PHE A 177 -26.33 33.89 -14.54
N LYS A 178 -25.01 34.05 -14.37
CA LYS A 178 -24.26 35.18 -14.93
C LYS A 178 -24.22 35.14 -16.47
N ILE A 179 -24.15 33.96 -17.09
CA ILE A 179 -24.20 33.79 -18.55
C ILE A 179 -25.58 34.16 -19.09
N LYS A 180 -26.67 33.62 -18.51
CA LYS A 180 -28.05 33.97 -18.93
C LYS A 180 -28.35 35.47 -18.81
N ASN A 181 -27.89 36.12 -17.74
CA ASN A 181 -28.09 37.57 -17.59
C ASN A 181 -27.25 38.39 -18.59
N LYS A 182 -26.13 37.86 -19.06
CA LYS A 182 -25.31 38.52 -20.10
C LYS A 182 -25.96 38.38 -21.49
N GLU A 183 -26.62 37.27 -21.77
CA GLU A 183 -27.41 37.07 -23.01
C GLU A 183 -28.67 37.95 -23.02
N HIS A 184 -29.37 38.11 -21.89
CA HIS A 184 -30.52 39.01 -21.81
C HIS A 184 -30.15 40.51 -21.73
N GLY A 185 -28.94 40.84 -21.26
CA GLY A 185 -28.44 42.23 -21.24
C GLY A 185 -28.05 42.79 -22.61
N ASN A 186 -27.80 41.93 -23.60
CA ASN A 186 -27.42 42.32 -24.95
C ASN A 186 -28.61 42.53 -25.91
N PHE A 187 -29.86 42.38 -25.44
CA PHE A 187 -31.07 42.53 -26.29
C PHE A 187 -31.84 43.85 -26.06
N ARG A 188 -31.20 44.86 -25.47
CA ARG A 188 -31.81 46.18 -25.21
C ARG A 188 -30.89 47.34 -25.53
N ILE A 189 -30.39 47.47 -26.76
CA ILE A 189 -30.07 48.80 -27.33
C ILE A 189 -30.11 48.70 -28.87
N GLY A 190 -30.92 49.55 -29.51
CA GLY A 190 -30.86 49.84 -30.95
C GLY A 190 -31.92 49.16 -31.80
#